data_AF-A0A382Q167-F1
#
_entry.id   AF-A0A382Q167-F1
#
_cell.length_a   1.000
_cell.length_b   1.000
_cell.length_c   1.000
_cell.angle_alpha   90.00
_cell.angle_beta   90.00
_cell.angle_gamma   90.00
#
_symmetry.space_group_name_H-M   'P 1'
#
loop_
_entity.id
_entity.type
_entity.pdbx_description
1 polymer ?
#
loop_
_entity_poly.entity_id
_entity_poly.type
_entity_poly.pdbx_seq_one_letter_code
_entity_poly.pdbx_strand_id
1 'polypeptide(L)'
;MKFSEVFTSKDNIQLDKRTLVILRWIAIVGQYITISIVYFYLKFELPFFYCSLAILIGALTNFYLQFKFNKNQLNNFTSTFFLFYDLIQLSILLYLTGGVTNPFTILLIVPAIVSSTFLTLRSTINLSVITIIILIVLTINHLPLPHSGDLHFHVPDTYLYAVPIAIIIGLIFLTYFGVRFGIESRKRTEALNKLELILAKEHELESIGLQAAAAAHSLGTPLSTITVIARELEKEIGNNPKYSKDIDLLLSQTKRCSDILKNLSKDQLEEDSFLSDIKIEELLSEIVKSYTE
;
A
#
# COMPACT_ATOMS: atom_id res chain seq x y z
N MET A 1 -1.72 22.55 0.23
CA MET A 1 -1.19 21.57 -0.74
C MET A 1 -1.49 22.10 -2.13
N LYS A 2 -0.47 22.51 -2.90
CA LYS A 2 -0.69 23.17 -4.19
C LYS A 2 -1.21 22.14 -5.19
N PHE A 3 -2.24 22.48 -5.96
CA PHE A 3 -2.83 21.59 -6.98
C PHE A 3 -1.78 21.03 -7.97
N SER A 4 -0.69 21.79 -8.17
CA SER A 4 0.47 21.40 -8.99
C SER A 4 1.29 20.22 -8.43
N GLU A 5 1.34 20.03 -7.11
CA GLU A 5 2.08 18.92 -6.48
C GLU A 5 1.39 17.57 -6.67
N VAL A 6 0.07 17.58 -6.91
CA VAL A 6 -0.72 16.36 -7.22
C VAL A 6 -0.37 15.81 -8.62
N PHE A 7 0.10 16.68 -9.53
CA PHE A 7 0.42 16.30 -10.91
C PHE A 7 1.85 15.78 -11.11
N THR A 8 2.76 16.01 -10.16
CA THR A 8 4.20 15.73 -10.31
C THR A 8 4.69 14.50 -9.54
N SER A 9 3.82 13.83 -8.76
CA SER A 9 4.25 12.65 -8.02
C SER A 9 4.56 11.50 -8.97
N LYS A 10 5.85 11.27 -9.17
CA LYS A 10 6.45 10.13 -9.88
C LYS A 10 6.35 8.87 -8.99
N ASP A 11 5.24 8.72 -8.30
CA ASP A 11 4.99 7.60 -7.40
C ASP A 11 4.78 6.37 -8.26
N ASN A 12 5.44 5.26 -7.90
CA ASN A 12 5.17 3.94 -8.44
C ASN A 12 3.78 3.47 -7.97
N ILE A 13 2.75 4.11 -8.51
CA ILE A 13 1.35 3.78 -8.30
C ILE A 13 1.08 2.56 -9.20
N GLN A 14 1.00 1.39 -8.59
CA GLN A 14 0.84 0.14 -9.32
C GLN A 14 -0.34 -0.64 -8.72
N LEU A 15 -1.34 -0.90 -9.57
CA LEU A 15 -2.45 -1.78 -9.25
C LEU A 15 -1.93 -3.22 -9.24
N ASP A 16 -2.23 -3.95 -8.18
CA ASP A 16 -1.93 -5.38 -8.11
C ASP A 16 -2.80 -6.14 -9.13
N LYS A 17 -2.14 -6.95 -9.96
CA LYS A 17 -2.76 -7.87 -10.92
C LYS A 17 -3.82 -8.72 -10.24
N ARG A 18 -3.54 -9.26 -9.05
CA ARG A 18 -4.48 -10.11 -8.31
C ARG A 18 -5.77 -9.37 -8.00
N THR A 19 -5.67 -8.13 -7.54
CA THR A 19 -6.83 -7.28 -7.25
C THR A 19 -7.66 -7.03 -8.50
N LEU A 20 -7.02 -6.67 -9.62
CA LEU A 20 -7.74 -6.43 -10.88
C LEU A 20 -8.42 -7.70 -11.42
N VAL A 21 -7.74 -8.85 -11.37
CA VAL A 21 -8.30 -10.14 -11.81
C VAL A 21 -9.51 -10.55 -10.97
N ILE A 22 -9.44 -10.37 -9.63
CA ILE A 22 -10.56 -10.68 -8.73
C ILE A 22 -11.76 -9.77 -9.03
N LEU A 23 -11.54 -8.46 -9.14
CA LEU A 23 -12.60 -7.50 -9.46
C LEU A 23 -13.30 -7.85 -10.77
N ARG A 24 -12.54 -8.20 -11.82
CA ARG A 24 -13.08 -8.61 -13.11
C ARG A 24 -13.87 -9.91 -13.01
N TRP A 25 -13.39 -10.92 -12.26
CA TRP A 25 -14.14 -12.15 -12.05
C TRP A 25 -15.47 -11.92 -11.35
N ILE A 26 -15.50 -11.09 -10.31
CA ILE A 26 -16.74 -10.70 -9.63
C ILE A 26 -17.71 -10.05 -10.63
N ALA A 27 -17.23 -9.12 -11.45
CA ALA A 27 -18.05 -8.46 -12.47
C ALA A 27 -18.58 -9.44 -13.53
N ILE A 28 -17.72 -10.30 -14.09
CA ILE A 28 -18.07 -11.28 -15.12
C ILE A 28 -19.12 -12.26 -14.61
N VAL A 29 -18.90 -12.83 -13.41
CA VAL A 29 -19.83 -13.78 -12.80
C VAL A 29 -21.14 -13.10 -12.46
N GLY A 30 -21.10 -11.90 -11.85
CA GLY A 30 -22.29 -11.13 -11.52
C GLY A 30 -23.12 -10.76 -12.77
N GLN A 31 -22.47 -10.28 -13.83
CA GLN A 31 -23.11 -9.96 -15.11
C GLN A 31 -23.75 -11.20 -15.73
N TYR A 32 -23.04 -12.33 -15.78
CA TYR A 32 -23.54 -13.56 -16.37
C TYR A 32 -24.75 -14.12 -15.61
N ILE A 33 -24.68 -14.14 -14.28
CA ILE A 33 -25.80 -14.53 -13.41
C ILE A 33 -27.00 -13.61 -13.67
N THR A 34 -26.78 -12.30 -13.70
CA THR A 34 -27.86 -11.31 -13.89
C THR A 34 -28.57 -11.53 -15.22
N ILE A 35 -27.83 -11.60 -16.35
CA ILE A 35 -28.47 -11.81 -17.66
C ILE A 35 -29.17 -13.17 -17.75
N SER A 36 -28.64 -14.20 -17.08
CA SER A 36 -29.23 -15.55 -17.07
C SER A 36 -30.53 -15.58 -16.29
N ILE A 37 -30.59 -14.91 -15.13
CA ILE A 37 -31.83 -14.79 -14.35
C ILE A 37 -32.88 -14.01 -15.15
N VAL A 38 -32.50 -12.87 -15.74
CA VAL A 38 -33.45 -12.04 -16.51
C VAL A 38 -33.99 -12.81 -17.73
N TYR A 39 -33.14 -13.58 -18.43
CA TYR A 39 -33.55 -14.34 -19.61
C TYR A 39 -34.34 -15.61 -19.27
N PHE A 40 -33.81 -16.48 -18.40
CA PHE A 40 -34.40 -17.80 -18.16
C PHE A 40 -35.52 -17.79 -17.11
N TYR A 41 -35.37 -16.98 -16.05
CA TYR A 41 -36.32 -16.97 -14.93
C TYR A 41 -37.40 -15.90 -15.12
N LEU A 42 -37.00 -14.65 -15.42
CA LEU A 42 -37.96 -13.57 -15.67
C LEU A 42 -38.57 -13.60 -17.07
N LYS A 43 -37.94 -14.34 -18.01
CA LYS A 43 -38.41 -14.53 -19.40
C LYS A 43 -38.57 -13.21 -20.16
N PHE A 44 -37.73 -12.22 -19.88
CA PHE A 44 -37.73 -10.96 -20.63
C PHE A 44 -37.06 -11.15 -21.98
N GLU A 45 -37.58 -10.48 -23.00
CA GLU A 45 -36.96 -10.45 -24.32
C GLU A 45 -35.70 -9.58 -24.27
N LEU A 46 -34.54 -10.25 -24.28
CA LEU A 46 -33.25 -9.58 -24.30
C LEU A 46 -32.32 -10.25 -25.31
N PRO A 47 -31.38 -9.50 -25.90
CA PRO A 47 -30.37 -10.02 -26.83
C PRO A 47 -29.33 -10.90 -26.12
N PHE A 48 -29.75 -12.03 -25.55
CA PHE A 48 -28.97 -12.88 -24.66
C PHE A 48 -27.65 -13.34 -25.29
N PHE A 49 -27.66 -13.66 -26.58
CA PHE A 49 -26.46 -14.06 -27.32
C PHE A 49 -25.41 -12.94 -27.34
N TYR A 50 -25.80 -11.72 -27.69
CA TYR A 50 -24.88 -10.57 -27.76
C TYR A 50 -24.35 -10.18 -26.38
N CYS A 51 -25.20 -10.22 -25.34
CA CYS A 51 -24.77 -10.00 -23.96
C CYS A 51 -23.77 -11.07 -23.50
N SER A 52 -24.07 -12.34 -23.74
CA SER A 52 -23.18 -13.46 -23.38
C SER A 52 -21.85 -13.37 -24.12
N LEU A 53 -21.86 -12.97 -25.39
CA LEU A 53 -20.64 -12.76 -26.17
C LEU A 53 -19.78 -11.64 -25.59
N ALA A 54 -20.37 -10.49 -25.23
CA ALA A 54 -19.64 -9.39 -24.60
C ALA A 54 -18.98 -9.82 -23.27
N ILE A 55 -19.70 -10.58 -22.43
CA ILE A 55 -19.17 -11.12 -21.17
C ILE A 55 -18.05 -12.13 -21.43
N LEU A 56 -18.21 -13.00 -22.44
CA LEU A 56 -17.21 -14.00 -22.80
C LEU A 56 -15.89 -13.35 -23.26
N ILE A 57 -15.95 -12.27 -24.05
CA ILE A 57 -14.73 -11.53 -24.43
C ILE A 57 -14.10 -10.88 -23.18
N GLY A 58 -14.92 -10.37 -22.25
CA GLY A 58 -14.47 -9.92 -20.92
C GLY A 58 -13.74 -11.02 -20.12
N ALA A 59 -14.25 -12.24 -20.14
CA ALA A 59 -13.61 -13.40 -19.51
C ALA A 59 -12.29 -13.79 -20.19
N LEU A 60 -12.25 -13.83 -21.52
CA LEU A 60 -11.03 -14.12 -22.28
C LEU A 60 -9.92 -13.10 -22.01
N THR A 61 -10.28 -11.81 -21.96
CA THR A 61 -9.32 -10.74 -21.63
C THR A 61 -8.84 -10.84 -20.17
N ASN A 62 -9.69 -11.28 -19.24
CA ASN A 62 -9.29 -11.54 -17.86
C ASN A 62 -8.35 -12.76 -17.74
N PHE A 63 -8.64 -13.85 -18.46
CA PHE A 63 -7.73 -14.99 -18.54
C PHE A 63 -6.38 -14.61 -19.14
N TYR A 64 -6.39 -13.79 -20.20
CA TYR A 64 -5.17 -13.25 -20.79
C TYR A 64 -4.34 -12.45 -19.78
N LEU A 65 -5.00 -11.58 -18.99
CA LEU A 65 -4.34 -10.85 -17.90
C LEU A 65 -3.74 -11.80 -16.85
N GLN A 66 -4.51 -12.82 -16.43
CA GLN A 66 -4.11 -13.75 -15.39
C GLN A 66 -2.87 -14.56 -15.76
N PHE A 67 -2.83 -15.08 -17.00
CA PHE A 67 -1.80 -16.03 -17.44
C PHE A 67 -0.61 -15.39 -18.16
N LYS A 68 -0.79 -14.27 -18.88
CA LYS A 68 0.31 -13.69 -19.68
C LYS A 68 1.22 -12.76 -18.88
N PHE A 69 0.71 -12.13 -17.83
CA PHE A 69 1.49 -11.21 -17.02
C PHE A 69 2.09 -11.92 -15.81
N ASN A 70 3.40 -12.20 -15.87
CA ASN A 70 4.14 -12.83 -14.75
C ASN A 70 4.40 -11.86 -13.58
N LYS A 71 4.47 -10.55 -13.85
CA LYS A 71 4.66 -9.54 -12.80
C LYS A 71 3.35 -9.31 -12.05
N ASN A 72 3.41 -9.29 -10.72
CA ASN A 72 2.23 -9.04 -9.89
C ASN A 72 1.83 -7.56 -9.88
N GLN A 73 2.78 -6.65 -10.04
CA GLN A 73 2.48 -5.22 -10.14
C GLN A 73 2.38 -4.79 -11.60
N LEU A 74 1.25 -4.19 -11.96
CA LEU A 74 0.99 -3.72 -13.31
C LEU A 74 1.43 -2.26 -13.47
N ASN A 75 2.03 -1.96 -14.63
CA ASN A 75 2.31 -0.58 -15.00
C ASN A 75 0.98 0.18 -15.16
N ASN A 76 0.98 1.46 -14.78
CA ASN A 76 -0.16 2.36 -14.90
C ASN A 76 -0.83 2.28 -16.28
N PHE A 77 -0.06 2.31 -17.38
CA PHE A 77 -0.63 2.24 -18.74
C PHE A 77 -1.44 0.95 -18.98
N THR A 78 -0.89 -0.20 -18.57
CA THR A 78 -1.55 -1.51 -18.71
C THR A 78 -2.84 -1.55 -17.88
N SER A 79 -2.78 -1.09 -16.63
CA SER A 79 -3.96 -1.02 -15.76
C SER A 79 -5.04 -0.10 -16.31
N THR A 80 -4.66 1.08 -16.83
CA THR A 80 -5.60 2.02 -17.48
C THR A 80 -6.28 1.37 -18.68
N PHE A 81 -5.52 0.63 -19.49
CA PHE A 81 -6.06 -0.05 -20.67
C PHE A 81 -7.10 -1.10 -20.31
N PHE A 82 -6.84 -1.92 -19.29
CA PHE A 82 -7.82 -2.92 -18.83
C PHE A 82 -9.07 -2.28 -18.22
N LEU A 83 -8.93 -1.23 -17.42
CA LEU A 83 -10.08 -0.50 -16.87
C LEU A 83 -10.89 0.21 -17.95
N PHE A 84 -10.22 0.76 -18.98
CA PHE A 84 -10.90 1.31 -20.16
C PHE A 84 -11.68 0.24 -20.90
N TYR A 85 -11.09 -0.94 -21.10
CA TYR A 85 -11.77 -2.07 -21.72
C TYR A 85 -13.01 -2.49 -20.91
N ASP A 86 -12.90 -2.56 -19.58
CA ASP A 86 -14.02 -2.92 -18.70
C ASP A 86 -15.15 -1.91 -18.79
N LEU A 87 -14.81 -0.62 -18.91
CA LEU A 87 -15.76 0.46 -19.12
C LEU A 87 -16.49 0.26 -20.46
N ILE A 88 -15.79 0.01 -21.56
CA ILE A 88 -16.41 -0.26 -22.88
C ILE A 88 -17.30 -1.51 -22.84
N GLN A 89 -16.82 -2.61 -22.25
CA GLN A 89 -17.56 -3.86 -22.16
C GLN A 89 -18.86 -3.69 -21.35
N LEU A 90 -18.81 -3.01 -20.21
CA LEU A 90 -20.00 -2.68 -19.43
C LEU A 90 -20.95 -1.74 -20.20
N SER A 91 -20.41 -0.79 -20.96
CA SER A 91 -21.21 0.14 -21.77
C SER A 91 -21.99 -0.59 -22.86
N ILE A 92 -21.37 -1.58 -23.51
CA ILE A 92 -22.04 -2.43 -24.50
C ILE A 92 -23.19 -3.21 -23.85
N LEU A 93 -22.96 -3.79 -22.67
CA LEU A 93 -24.01 -4.50 -21.94
C LEU A 93 -25.17 -3.57 -21.56
N LEU A 94 -24.87 -2.37 -21.05
CA LEU A 94 -25.90 -1.39 -20.70
C LEU A 94 -26.65 -0.92 -21.93
N TYR A 95 -25.96 -0.64 -23.04
CA TYR A 95 -26.59 -0.29 -24.32
C TYR A 95 -27.62 -1.33 -24.75
N LEU A 96 -27.28 -2.63 -24.63
CA LEU A 96 -28.16 -3.74 -25.00
C LEU A 96 -29.32 -3.97 -24.03
N THR A 97 -29.27 -3.38 -22.83
CA THR A 97 -30.18 -3.70 -21.72
C THR A 97 -30.82 -2.47 -21.09
N GLY A 98 -31.09 -1.40 -21.87
CA GLY A 98 -31.85 -0.23 -21.38
C GLY A 98 -31.05 1.06 -21.18
N GLY A 99 -29.74 1.07 -21.45
CA GLY A 99 -28.90 2.25 -21.29
C GLY A 99 -29.01 2.83 -19.89
N VAL A 100 -29.29 4.13 -19.79
CA VAL A 100 -29.43 4.86 -18.52
C VAL A 100 -30.63 4.43 -17.67
N THR A 101 -31.66 3.85 -18.28
CA THR A 101 -32.80 3.30 -17.54
C THR A 101 -32.47 2.00 -16.81
N ASN A 102 -31.34 1.37 -17.14
CA ASN A 102 -30.88 0.17 -16.46
C ASN A 102 -30.38 0.54 -15.04
N PRO A 103 -30.83 -0.16 -13.98
CA PRO A 103 -30.42 0.13 -12.60
C PRO A 103 -28.92 -0.05 -12.35
N PHE A 104 -28.24 -0.87 -13.16
CA PHE A 104 -26.80 -1.09 -13.07
C PHE A 104 -25.96 0.00 -13.75
N THR A 105 -26.57 1.04 -14.34
CA THR A 105 -25.85 2.18 -14.93
C THR A 105 -24.89 2.84 -13.93
N ILE A 106 -25.22 2.83 -12.64
CA ILE A 106 -24.34 3.33 -11.58
C ILE A 106 -22.97 2.64 -11.56
N LEU A 107 -22.86 1.38 -12.03
CA LEU A 107 -21.59 0.64 -12.05
C LEU A 107 -20.57 1.20 -13.05
N LEU A 108 -20.97 2.07 -13.99
CA LEU A 108 -20.06 2.72 -14.94
C LEU A 108 -18.97 3.57 -14.26
N ILE A 109 -19.21 4.02 -13.03
CA ILE A 109 -18.24 4.83 -12.28
C ILE A 109 -17.14 3.98 -11.63
N VAL A 110 -17.36 2.66 -11.47
CA VAL A 110 -16.45 1.77 -10.71
C VAL A 110 -15.02 1.77 -11.28
N PRO A 111 -14.78 1.64 -12.60
CA PRO A 111 -13.42 1.69 -13.14
C PRO A 111 -12.69 3.01 -12.84
N ALA A 112 -13.40 4.13 -12.88
CA ALA A 112 -12.84 5.44 -12.54
C ALA A 112 -12.52 5.56 -11.05
N ILE A 113 -13.36 5.00 -10.16
CA ILE A 113 -13.09 4.95 -8.71
C ILE A 113 -11.85 4.11 -8.43
N VAL A 114 -11.75 2.90 -8.99
CA VAL A 114 -10.57 2.04 -8.85
C VAL A 114 -9.32 2.77 -9.36
N SER A 115 -9.42 3.47 -10.49
CA SER A 115 -8.33 4.30 -10.99
C SER A 115 -7.92 5.40 -10.03
N SER A 116 -8.88 6.05 -9.36
CA SER A 116 -8.59 7.18 -8.49
C SER A 116 -7.70 6.81 -7.29
N THR A 117 -7.83 5.58 -6.79
CA THR A 117 -7.01 5.08 -5.68
C THR A 117 -5.67 4.49 -6.15
N PHE A 118 -5.67 3.75 -7.26
CA PHE A 118 -4.55 2.89 -7.66
C PHE A 118 -3.84 3.27 -8.96
N LEU A 119 -4.16 4.41 -9.57
CA LEU A 119 -3.49 4.91 -10.78
C LEU A 119 -3.16 6.40 -10.66
N THR A 120 -2.38 6.88 -11.63
CA THR A 120 -2.03 8.29 -11.77
C THR A 120 -3.26 9.17 -12.00
N LEU A 121 -3.22 10.42 -11.50
CA LEU A 121 -4.30 11.39 -11.67
C LEU A 121 -4.71 11.56 -13.15
N ARG A 122 -3.74 11.55 -14.08
CA ARG A 122 -3.99 11.65 -15.53
C ARG A 122 -4.88 10.50 -16.03
N SER A 123 -4.61 9.27 -15.58
CA SER A 123 -5.41 8.10 -15.98
C SER A 123 -6.82 8.16 -15.42
N THR A 124 -6.95 8.60 -14.17
CA THR A 124 -8.24 8.80 -13.50
C THR A 124 -9.08 9.87 -14.18
N ILE A 125 -8.49 11.01 -14.54
CA ILE A 125 -9.17 12.06 -15.30
C ILE A 125 -9.63 11.52 -16.66
N ASN A 126 -8.73 10.85 -17.39
CA ASN A 126 -9.07 10.28 -18.71
C ASN A 126 -10.24 9.29 -18.62
N LEU A 127 -10.18 8.35 -17.67
CA LEU A 127 -11.26 7.36 -17.46
C LEU A 127 -12.57 8.05 -17.05
N SER A 128 -12.53 9.05 -16.17
CA SER A 128 -13.72 9.77 -15.74
C SER A 128 -14.39 10.53 -16.89
N VAL A 129 -13.60 11.21 -17.73
CA VAL A 129 -14.11 11.91 -18.92
C VAL A 129 -14.75 10.91 -19.90
N ILE A 130 -14.11 9.76 -20.11
CA ILE A 130 -14.66 8.69 -20.96
C ILE A 130 -15.96 8.14 -20.38
N THR A 131 -16.06 7.93 -19.07
CA THR A 131 -17.29 7.52 -18.39
C THR A 131 -18.41 8.53 -18.64
N ILE A 132 -18.14 9.84 -18.52
CA ILE A 132 -19.13 10.90 -18.77
C ILE A 132 -19.62 10.88 -20.23
N ILE A 133 -18.70 10.76 -21.19
CA ILE A 133 -19.04 10.67 -22.62
C ILE A 133 -19.95 9.47 -22.89
N ILE A 134 -19.60 8.32 -22.34
CA ILE A 134 -20.39 7.09 -22.49
C ILE A 134 -21.77 7.22 -21.85
N LEU A 135 -21.86 7.85 -20.69
CA LEU A 135 -23.14 8.09 -20.03
C LEU A 135 -24.04 8.98 -20.88
N ILE A 136 -23.49 10.03 -21.50
CA ILE A 136 -24.23 10.89 -22.44
C ILE A 136 -24.70 10.08 -23.65
N VAL A 137 -23.82 9.26 -24.25
CA VAL A 137 -24.18 8.40 -25.39
C VAL A 137 -25.30 7.43 -25.02
N LEU A 138 -25.21 6.77 -23.87
CA LEU A 138 -26.23 5.84 -23.38
C LEU A 138 -27.55 6.55 -23.00
N THR A 139 -27.51 7.85 -22.68
CA THR A 139 -28.72 8.64 -22.44
C THR A 139 -29.49 8.86 -23.75
N ILE A 140 -28.78 9.16 -24.83
CA ILE A 140 -29.36 9.52 -26.13
C ILE A 140 -29.73 8.27 -26.95
N ASN A 141 -28.93 7.22 -26.87
CA ASN A 141 -29.07 6.02 -27.70
C ASN A 141 -28.84 4.75 -26.88
N HIS A 142 -29.87 3.92 -26.76
CA HIS A 142 -29.85 2.61 -26.13
C HIS A 142 -31.02 1.75 -26.64
N LEU A 143 -30.89 0.42 -26.53
CA LEU A 143 -32.04 -0.47 -26.72
C LEU A 143 -33.01 -0.33 -25.54
N PRO A 144 -34.32 -0.52 -25.75
CA PRO A 144 -35.30 -0.45 -24.67
C PRO A 144 -34.96 -1.46 -23.56
N LEU A 145 -35.26 -1.07 -22.32
CA LEU A 145 -35.07 -1.94 -21.16
C LEU A 145 -35.94 -3.20 -21.32
N PRO A 146 -35.39 -4.41 -21.18
CA PRO A 146 -36.20 -5.63 -21.23
C PRO A 146 -37.26 -5.63 -20.12
N HIS A 147 -38.53 -5.82 -20.49
CA HIS A 147 -39.67 -5.85 -19.57
C HIS A 147 -40.68 -6.93 -19.96
N SER A 148 -41.47 -7.41 -18.99
CA SER A 148 -42.56 -8.35 -19.24
C SER A 148 -43.86 -7.63 -19.64
N GLY A 149 -44.34 -7.89 -20.86
CA GLY A 149 -45.66 -7.45 -21.34
C GLY A 149 -45.78 -5.94 -21.64
N ASP A 150 -47.02 -5.46 -21.74
CA ASP A 150 -47.40 -4.07 -22.09
C ASP A 150 -47.27 -3.06 -20.92
N LEU A 151 -46.62 -3.46 -19.82
CA LEU A 151 -46.35 -2.56 -18.70
C LEU A 151 -45.22 -1.59 -19.09
N HIS A 152 -45.62 -0.49 -19.74
CA HIS A 152 -44.71 0.61 -20.03
C HIS A 152 -44.34 1.32 -18.73
N PHE A 153 -43.10 1.13 -18.28
CA PHE A 153 -42.50 1.97 -17.24
C PHE A 153 -42.27 3.38 -17.82
N HIS A 154 -43.29 4.23 -17.75
CA HIS A 154 -43.19 5.63 -18.16
C HIS A 154 -42.53 6.44 -17.04
N VAL A 155 -41.25 6.70 -17.24
CA VAL A 155 -40.47 7.61 -16.41
C VAL A 155 -40.60 9.01 -16.99
N PRO A 156 -40.92 10.03 -16.19
CA PRO A 156 -40.87 11.41 -16.67
C PRO A 156 -39.49 11.73 -17.24
N ASP A 157 -39.44 12.41 -18.40
CA ASP A 157 -38.16 12.78 -19.04
C ASP A 157 -37.21 13.52 -18.08
N THR A 158 -37.78 14.31 -17.15
CA THR A 158 -37.02 15.00 -16.11
C THR A 158 -36.22 14.04 -15.22
N TYR A 159 -36.78 12.89 -14.86
CA TYR A 159 -36.08 11.87 -14.07
C TYR A 159 -35.04 11.14 -14.92
N LEU A 160 -35.33 10.88 -16.21
CA LEU A 160 -34.38 10.27 -17.14
C LEU A 160 -33.08 11.08 -17.26
N TYR A 161 -33.18 12.42 -17.33
CA TYR A 161 -32.01 13.30 -17.35
C TYR A 161 -31.40 13.55 -15.96
N ALA A 162 -32.16 13.39 -14.88
CA ALA A 162 -31.64 13.53 -13.52
C ALA A 162 -30.69 12.37 -13.13
N VAL A 163 -30.96 11.14 -13.58
CA VAL A 163 -30.11 9.97 -13.32
C VAL A 163 -28.66 10.17 -13.78
N PRO A 164 -28.35 10.54 -15.04
CA PRO A 164 -26.98 10.71 -15.48
C PRO A 164 -26.30 11.88 -14.77
N ILE A 165 -27.03 12.97 -14.48
CA ILE A 165 -26.50 14.09 -13.69
C ILE A 165 -26.09 13.61 -12.28
N ALA A 166 -26.95 12.85 -11.61
CA ALA A 166 -26.66 12.28 -10.29
C ALA A 166 -25.44 11.36 -10.31
N ILE A 167 -25.31 10.53 -11.36
CA ILE A 167 -24.15 9.64 -11.55
C ILE A 167 -22.87 10.46 -11.82
N ILE A 168 -22.92 11.55 -12.59
CA ILE A 168 -21.77 12.43 -12.84
C ILE A 168 -21.31 13.10 -11.54
N ILE A 169 -22.25 13.62 -10.73
CA ILE A 169 -21.91 14.20 -9.43
C ILE A 169 -21.29 13.13 -8.52
N GLY A 170 -21.88 11.94 -8.46
CA GLY A 170 -21.35 10.80 -7.70
C GLY A 170 -19.96 10.38 -8.18
N LEU A 171 -19.72 10.35 -9.49
CA LEU A 171 -18.42 10.07 -10.09
C LEU A 171 -17.37 11.08 -9.63
N ILE A 172 -17.65 12.38 -9.76
CA ILE A 172 -16.72 13.45 -9.36
C ILE A 172 -16.40 13.34 -7.87
N PHE A 173 -17.43 13.15 -7.04
CA PHE A 173 -17.28 13.04 -5.60
C PHE A 173 -16.46 11.80 -5.20
N LEU A 174 -16.83 10.61 -5.67
CA LEU A 174 -16.17 9.35 -5.30
C LEU A 174 -14.76 9.26 -5.86
N THR A 175 -14.50 9.78 -7.07
CA THR A 175 -13.13 9.85 -7.60
C THR A 175 -12.27 10.83 -6.80
N TYR A 176 -12.81 11.98 -6.37
CA TYR A 176 -12.11 12.90 -5.47
C TYR A 176 -11.71 12.21 -4.15
N PHE A 177 -12.66 11.53 -3.49
CA PHE A 177 -12.38 10.81 -2.25
C PHE A 177 -11.41 9.65 -2.46
N GLY A 178 -11.53 8.90 -3.55
CA GLY A 178 -10.61 7.80 -3.86
C GLY A 178 -9.18 8.28 -4.12
N VAL A 179 -8.99 9.46 -4.76
CA VAL A 179 -7.66 10.11 -4.83
C VAL A 179 -7.17 10.48 -3.43
N ARG A 180 -8.00 11.14 -2.61
CA ARG A 180 -7.63 11.59 -1.25
C ARG A 180 -7.23 10.42 -0.36
N PHE A 181 -8.01 9.35 -0.33
CA PHE A 181 -7.71 8.14 0.44
C PHE A 181 -6.47 7.43 -0.08
N GLY A 182 -6.27 7.38 -1.40
CA GLY A 182 -5.05 6.84 -2.00
C GLY A 182 -3.80 7.58 -1.51
N ILE A 183 -3.83 8.92 -1.51
CA ILE A 183 -2.70 9.75 -1.03
C ILE A 183 -2.42 9.49 0.46
N GLU A 184 -3.46 9.46 1.28
CA GLU A 184 -3.31 9.27 2.73
C GLU A 184 -2.77 7.88 3.08
N SER A 185 -3.31 6.84 2.43
CA SER A 185 -2.83 5.46 2.58
C SER A 185 -1.35 5.33 2.22
N ARG A 186 -0.88 6.04 1.19
CA ARG A 186 0.53 6.04 0.77
C ARG A 186 1.42 6.71 1.82
N LYS A 187 1.04 7.89 2.31
CA LYS A 187 1.78 8.58 3.39
C LYS A 187 1.92 7.70 4.63
N ARG A 188 0.84 7.04 5.03
CA ARG A 188 0.85 6.10 6.15
C ARG A 188 1.79 4.92 5.91
N THR A 189 1.74 4.31 4.73
CA THR A 189 2.61 3.17 4.38
C THR A 189 4.08 3.59 4.34
N GLU A 190 4.39 4.75 3.77
CA GLU A 190 5.77 5.28 3.74
C GLU A 190 6.30 5.58 5.15
N ALA A 191 5.47 6.15 6.03
CA ALA A 191 5.83 6.39 7.42
C ALA A 191 6.08 5.07 8.18
N LEU A 192 5.23 4.06 7.99
CA LEU A 192 5.41 2.74 8.58
C LEU A 192 6.72 2.08 8.11
N ASN A 193 6.99 2.08 6.81
CA ASN A 193 8.24 1.52 6.28
C ASN A 193 9.49 2.23 6.83
N LYS A 194 9.42 3.55 7.06
CA LYS A 194 10.52 4.30 7.68
C LYS A 194 10.70 3.93 9.15
N LEU A 195 9.60 3.78 9.89
CA LEU A 195 9.63 3.35 11.29
C LEU A 195 10.19 1.92 11.43
N GLU A 196 9.75 0.99 10.59
CA GLU A 196 10.28 -0.38 10.56
C GLU A 196 11.79 -0.39 10.30
N LEU A 197 12.29 0.48 9.40
CA LEU A 197 13.72 0.59 9.12
C LEU A 197 14.49 1.16 10.33
N ILE A 198 13.94 2.15 11.04
CA ILE A 198 14.56 2.71 12.24
C ILE A 198 14.61 1.67 13.35
N LEU A 199 13.50 0.99 13.63
CA LEU A 199 13.41 -0.07 14.63
C LEU A 199 14.35 -1.24 14.33
N ALA A 200 14.45 -1.66 13.06
CA ALA A 200 15.39 -2.70 12.66
C ALA A 200 16.85 -2.31 12.93
N LYS A 201 17.22 -1.04 12.71
CA LYS A 201 18.55 -0.54 13.03
C LYS A 201 18.79 -0.43 14.52
N GLU A 202 17.80 0.00 15.29
CA GLU A 202 17.90 0.09 16.75
C GLU A 202 18.14 -1.29 17.37
N HIS A 203 17.37 -2.31 16.96
CA HIS A 203 17.60 -3.70 17.39
C HIS A 203 18.97 -4.26 16.96
N GLU A 204 19.45 -3.91 15.76
CA GLU A 204 20.79 -4.31 15.32
C GLU A 204 21.88 -3.69 16.23
N LEU A 205 21.75 -2.40 16.55
CA LEU A 205 22.67 -1.69 17.45
C LEU A 205 22.58 -2.22 18.89
N GLU A 206 21.39 -2.51 19.39
CA GLU A 206 21.18 -3.13 20.70
C GLU A 206 21.86 -4.51 20.79
N SER A 207 21.68 -5.36 19.77
CA SER A 207 22.31 -6.67 19.69
C SER A 207 23.85 -6.57 19.66
N ILE A 208 24.40 -5.65 18.86
CA ILE A 208 25.84 -5.37 18.85
C ILE A 208 26.29 -4.86 20.23
N GLY A 209 25.46 -4.03 20.86
CA GLY A 209 25.68 -3.47 22.19
C GLY A 209 25.89 -4.56 23.24
N LEU A 210 24.92 -5.47 23.35
CA LEU A 210 24.94 -6.62 24.25
C LEU A 210 26.15 -7.52 24.01
N GLN A 211 26.51 -7.79 22.74
CA GLN A 211 27.69 -8.60 22.41
C GLN A 211 29.00 -7.90 22.82
N ALA A 212 29.11 -6.60 22.60
CA ALA A 212 30.28 -5.82 23.01
C ALA A 212 30.42 -5.75 24.54
N ALA A 213 29.31 -5.57 25.27
CA ALA A 213 29.31 -5.62 26.73
C ALA A 213 29.73 -7.00 27.27
N ALA A 214 29.21 -8.09 26.68
CA ALA A 214 29.62 -9.45 27.02
C ALA A 214 31.10 -9.72 26.70
N ALA A 215 31.62 -9.20 25.57
CA ALA A 215 33.03 -9.28 25.21
C ALA A 215 33.92 -8.49 26.18
N ALA A 216 33.51 -7.29 26.59
CA ALA A 216 34.23 -6.48 27.56
C ALA A 216 34.31 -7.17 28.93
N HIS A 217 33.22 -7.79 29.39
CA HIS A 217 33.22 -8.55 30.64
C HIS A 217 34.09 -9.81 30.57
N SER A 218 33.95 -10.63 29.52
CA SER A 218 34.69 -11.89 29.37
C SER A 218 36.18 -11.71 29.07
N LEU A 219 36.57 -10.64 28.37
CA LEU A 219 37.99 -10.32 28.08
C LEU A 219 38.65 -9.45 29.15
N GLY A 220 37.89 -8.76 30.00
CA GLY A 220 38.43 -7.94 31.09
C GLY A 220 39.20 -8.74 32.13
N THR A 221 38.70 -9.94 32.48
CA THR A 221 39.35 -10.86 33.42
C THR A 221 40.71 -11.36 32.91
N PRO A 222 40.84 -11.97 31.72
CA PRO A 222 42.15 -12.44 31.23
C PRO A 222 43.15 -11.31 31.00
N LEU A 223 42.72 -10.12 30.55
CA LEU A 223 43.61 -8.95 30.44
C LEU A 223 44.13 -8.50 31.80
N SER A 224 43.28 -8.51 32.83
CA SER A 224 43.71 -8.22 34.21
C SER A 224 44.71 -9.26 34.70
N THR A 225 44.47 -10.54 34.43
CA THR A 225 45.41 -11.63 34.77
C THR A 225 46.76 -11.45 34.07
N ILE A 226 46.78 -11.15 32.75
CA ILE A 226 48.01 -10.87 32.00
C ILE A 226 48.75 -9.68 32.59
N THR A 227 48.04 -8.63 32.99
CA THR A 227 48.63 -7.44 33.62
C THR A 227 49.31 -7.79 34.95
N VAL A 228 48.69 -8.63 35.77
CA VAL A 228 49.26 -9.07 37.05
C VAL A 228 50.53 -9.89 36.81
N ILE A 229 50.47 -10.89 35.93
CA ILE A 229 51.62 -11.75 35.61
C ILE A 229 52.77 -10.92 35.02
N ALA A 230 52.48 -9.98 34.12
CA ALA A 230 53.49 -9.11 33.52
C ALA A 230 54.19 -8.21 34.57
N ARG A 231 53.45 -7.68 35.55
CA ARG A 231 54.03 -6.91 36.67
C ARG A 231 54.87 -7.78 37.62
N GLU A 232 54.47 -9.03 37.82
CA GLU A 232 55.23 -9.96 38.65
C GLU A 232 56.56 -10.33 37.97
N LEU A 233 56.53 -10.60 36.66
CA LEU A 233 57.73 -10.81 35.84
C LEU A 233 58.66 -9.58 35.81
N GLU A 234 58.10 -8.38 35.74
CA GLU A 234 58.86 -7.11 35.84
C GLU A 234 59.67 -7.07 37.15
N LYS A 235 59.04 -7.47 38.24
CA LYS A 235 59.63 -7.46 39.59
C LYS A 235 60.68 -8.55 39.79
N GLU A 236 60.46 -9.75 39.24
CA GLU A 236 61.40 -10.88 39.34
C GLU A 236 62.66 -10.70 38.48
N ILE A 237 62.49 -10.22 37.23
CA ILE A 237 63.60 -10.08 36.28
C ILE A 237 64.45 -8.83 36.58
N GLY A 238 63.87 -7.83 37.26
CA GLY A 238 64.55 -6.59 37.62
C GLY A 238 65.03 -5.80 36.40
N ASN A 239 66.12 -5.05 36.54
CA ASN A 239 66.60 -4.11 35.51
C ASN A 239 67.42 -4.79 34.38
N ASN A 240 67.10 -6.04 34.03
CA ASN A 240 67.79 -6.75 32.95
C ASN A 240 67.42 -6.12 31.59
N PRO A 241 68.36 -5.44 30.91
CA PRO A 241 68.06 -4.65 29.71
C PRO A 241 67.58 -5.49 28.53
N LYS A 242 67.74 -6.82 28.59
CA LYS A 242 67.30 -7.75 27.55
C LYS A 242 65.78 -7.98 27.53
N TYR A 243 65.11 -7.96 28.69
CA TYR A 243 63.69 -8.34 28.81
C TYR A 243 62.78 -7.20 29.28
N SER A 244 63.34 -6.16 29.91
CA SER A 244 62.57 -5.00 30.41
C SER A 244 61.73 -4.32 29.32
N LYS A 245 62.28 -4.13 28.10
CA LYS A 245 61.54 -3.53 26.99
C LYS A 245 60.33 -4.36 26.53
N ASP A 246 60.42 -5.69 26.56
CA ASP A 246 59.34 -6.57 26.13
C ASP A 246 58.21 -6.62 27.16
N ILE A 247 58.55 -6.55 28.45
CA ILE A 247 57.57 -6.46 29.55
C ILE A 247 56.82 -5.12 29.51
N ASP A 248 57.53 -4.01 29.31
CA ASP A 248 56.91 -2.69 29.11
C ASP A 248 55.97 -2.68 27.91
N LEU A 249 56.39 -3.30 26.79
CA LEU A 249 55.54 -3.45 25.62
C LEU A 249 54.28 -4.26 25.96
N LEU A 250 54.40 -5.39 26.65
CA LEU A 250 53.27 -6.23 27.10
C LEU A 250 52.28 -5.46 27.96
N LEU A 251 52.76 -4.72 28.96
CA LEU A 251 51.91 -3.88 29.82
C LEU A 251 51.22 -2.78 29.02
N SER A 252 51.94 -2.12 28.10
CA SER A 252 51.36 -1.08 27.25
C SER A 252 50.25 -1.62 26.33
N GLN A 253 50.44 -2.80 25.73
CA GLN A 253 49.43 -3.41 24.85
C GLN A 253 48.24 -3.93 25.65
N THR A 254 48.47 -4.56 26.79
CA THR A 254 47.39 -5.07 27.65
C THR A 254 46.52 -3.92 28.18
N LYS A 255 47.14 -2.81 28.59
CA LYS A 255 46.44 -1.58 28.96
C LYS A 255 45.64 -1.01 27.79
N ARG A 256 46.25 -0.92 26.60
CA ARG A 256 45.56 -0.43 25.39
C ARG A 256 44.34 -1.29 25.03
N CYS A 257 44.45 -2.61 25.11
CA CYS A 257 43.32 -3.52 24.91
C CYS A 257 42.21 -3.30 25.94
N SER A 258 42.58 -3.13 27.21
CA SER A 258 41.62 -2.82 28.28
C SER A 258 40.91 -1.48 28.04
N ASP A 259 41.63 -0.45 27.59
CA ASP A 259 41.06 0.87 27.32
C ASP A 259 40.11 0.84 26.11
N ILE A 260 40.45 0.12 25.04
CA ILE A 260 39.59 -0.07 23.87
C ILE A 260 38.28 -0.77 24.26
N LEU A 261 38.36 -1.88 25.01
CA LEU A 261 37.16 -2.60 25.49
C LEU A 261 36.30 -1.75 26.41
N LYS A 262 36.93 -0.93 27.26
CA LYS A 262 36.21 -0.03 28.16
C LYS A 262 35.47 1.07 27.40
N ASN A 263 36.06 1.62 26.34
CA ASN A 263 35.40 2.61 25.48
C ASN A 263 34.23 1.99 24.70
N LEU A 264 34.41 0.79 24.14
CA LEU A 264 33.33 0.02 23.48
C LEU A 264 32.11 -0.22 24.39
N SER A 265 32.35 -0.41 25.70
CA SER A 265 31.30 -0.59 26.71
C SER A 265 30.72 0.75 27.22
N LYS A 266 31.42 1.87 27.07
CA LYS A 266 31.06 3.16 27.68
C LYS A 266 30.28 4.08 26.73
N ASP A 267 30.52 3.99 25.42
CA ASP A 267 29.67 4.62 24.39
C ASP A 267 28.22 4.10 24.41
N GLN A 268 27.92 3.09 25.25
CA GLN A 268 26.60 2.52 25.47
C GLN A 268 25.89 3.02 26.75
N LEU A 269 26.61 3.76 27.61
CA LEU A 269 26.09 4.37 28.84
C LEU A 269 26.12 5.90 28.74
N GLU A 270 26.02 6.48 27.55
CA GLU A 270 25.28 7.74 27.47
C GLU A 270 23.83 7.38 27.79
N GLU A 271 23.53 7.32 29.10
CA GLU A 271 22.17 7.30 29.60
C GLU A 271 21.41 8.36 28.80
N ASP A 272 20.40 7.94 28.06
CA ASP A 272 19.46 8.85 27.42
C ASP A 272 19.04 9.87 28.47
N SER A 273 19.55 11.10 28.37
CA SER A 273 19.17 12.20 29.27
C SER A 273 17.68 12.52 29.17
N PHE A 274 16.98 11.86 28.25
CA PHE A 274 15.54 11.86 28.11
C PHE A 274 14.81 11.37 29.37
N LEU A 275 15.37 10.40 30.11
CA LEU A 275 14.76 9.89 31.35
C LEU A 275 15.19 10.65 32.61
N SER A 276 16.29 11.41 32.57
CA SER A 276 16.77 12.17 33.73
C SER A 276 15.98 13.45 34.01
N ASP A 277 15.27 14.00 33.01
CA ASP A 277 14.58 15.28 33.11
C ASP A 277 13.06 15.19 33.35
N ILE A 278 12.47 13.98 33.37
CA ILE A 278 11.02 13.81 33.57
C ILE A 278 10.74 13.59 35.05
N LYS A 279 9.93 14.48 35.65
CA LYS A 279 9.47 14.29 37.03
C LYS A 279 8.50 13.11 37.08
N ILE A 280 8.64 12.26 38.10
CA ILE A 280 7.75 11.10 38.34
C ILE A 280 6.27 11.52 38.38
N GLU A 281 5.99 12.76 38.82
CA GLU A 281 4.64 13.33 38.82
C GLU A 281 4.03 13.48 37.41
N GLU A 282 4.82 13.85 36.40
CA GLU A 282 4.35 13.98 35.02
C GLU A 282 4.01 12.62 34.42
N LEU A 283 4.89 11.63 34.60
CA LEU A 283 4.67 10.24 34.16
C LEU A 283 3.42 9.63 34.80
N LEU A 284 3.22 9.82 36.11
CA LEU A 284 2.02 9.35 36.80
C LEU A 284 0.76 10.05 36.29
N SER A 285 0.83 11.37 36.02
CA SER A 285 -0.30 12.12 35.48
C SER A 285 -0.70 11.62 34.10
N GLU A 286 0.26 11.26 33.25
CA GLU A 286 0.05 10.79 31.88
C GLU A 286 -0.53 9.37 31.85
N ILE A 287 -0.05 8.48 32.72
CA ILE A 287 -0.61 7.14 32.91
C ILE A 287 -2.06 7.24 33.40
N VAL A 288 -2.33 8.06 34.42
CA VAL A 288 -3.70 8.24 34.92
C VAL A 288 -4.62 8.76 33.81
N LYS A 289 -4.14 9.72 33.01
CA LYS A 289 -4.92 10.28 31.90
C LYS A 289 -5.27 9.23 30.84
N SER A 290 -4.33 8.34 30.52
CA SER A 290 -4.50 7.25 29.55
C SER A 290 -5.57 6.22 29.96
N TYR A 291 -5.80 6.02 31.25
CA TYR A 291 -6.86 5.12 31.76
C TYR A 291 -8.20 5.84 32.05
N THR A 292 -8.28 7.15 31.77
CA THR A 292 -9.50 7.95 31.97
C THR A 292 -10.25 8.32 30.69
N GLU A 293 -9.82 7.79 29.53
CA GLU A 293 -10.68 7.68 28.33
C GLU A 293 -11.39 6.32 28.29
#